data_AF-A0A699QIL2-F1
#
_entry.id   AF-A0A699QIL2-F1
#
_cell.length_a   1.000
_cell.length_b   1.000
_cell.length_c   1.000
_cell.angle_alpha   90.00
_cell.angle_beta   90.00
_cell.angle_gamma   90.00
#
_symmetry.space_group_name_H-M   'P 1'
#
loop_
_entity.id
_entity.type
_entity.pdbx_description
1 polymer ?
#
loop_
_entity_poly.entity_id
_entity_poly.type
_entity_poly.pdbx_seq_one_letter_code
_entity_poly.pdbx_strand_id
1 'polypeptide(L)'
;MLSHLNFDYINLLSKKDIVIGLPKLKHVKDQLCLSCELIKEKRSSFKSKAVPSSKGRLNLLHMDLCGPMRVASMNGKKYTL
;
A
#
# COMPACT_ATOMS: atom_id res chain seq x y z
N MET A 1 4.30 -20.49 -5.68
CA MET A 1 5.06 -19.46 -6.44
C MET A 1 4.44 -19.22 -7.84
N LEU A 2 3.12 -19.08 -7.94
CA LEU A 2 2.39 -18.72 -9.18
C LEU A 2 1.16 -17.83 -8.92
N SER A 3 0.88 -17.54 -7.64
CA SER A 3 -0.34 -16.85 -7.19
C SER A 3 -0.39 -15.37 -7.52
N HIS A 4 0.70 -14.75 -8.01
CA HIS A 4 0.76 -13.31 -8.27
C HIS A 4 0.59 -12.92 -9.75
N LEU A 5 0.59 -13.89 -10.66
CA LEU A 5 0.36 -13.66 -12.07
C LEU A 5 -1.10 -13.24 -12.30
N ASN A 6 -1.33 -12.31 -13.24
CA ASN A 6 -2.69 -11.91 -13.61
C ASN A 6 -3.44 -13.13 -14.15
N PHE A 7 -4.65 -13.39 -13.66
CA PHE A 7 -5.44 -14.56 -14.07
C PHE A 7 -5.72 -14.55 -15.59
N ASP A 8 -5.83 -13.38 -16.21
CA ASP A 8 -5.99 -13.27 -17.66
C ASP A 8 -4.76 -13.81 -18.42
N TYR A 9 -3.56 -13.56 -17.88
CA TYR A 9 -2.31 -14.02 -18.48
C TYR A 9 -2.17 -15.53 -18.35
N ILE A 10 -2.50 -16.09 -17.17
CA ILE A 10 -2.51 -17.55 -16.94
C ILE A 10 -3.51 -18.22 -17.90
N ASN A 11 -4.68 -17.61 -18.10
CA ASN A 11 -5.69 -18.13 -19.03
C ASN A 11 -5.27 -18.04 -20.49
N LEU A 12 -4.60 -16.96 -20.90
CA LEU A 12 -4.05 -16.84 -22.24
C LEU A 12 -3.02 -17.95 -22.51
N LEU A 13 -2.14 -18.21 -21.54
CA LEU A 13 -1.14 -19.27 -21.64
C LEU A 13 -1.77 -20.66 -21.70
N SER A 14 -2.79 -20.91 -20.87
CA SER A 14 -3.55 -22.17 -20.88
C SER A 14 -4.28 -22.41 -22.20
N LYS A 15 -4.92 -21.38 -22.77
CA LYS A 15 -5.63 -21.49 -24.05
C LYS A 15 -4.71 -21.72 -25.24
N LYS A 16 -3.48 -21.20 -25.17
CA LYS A 16 -2.49 -21.34 -26.24
C LYS A 16 -1.61 -22.59 -26.08
N ASP A 17 -1.83 -23.40 -25.04
CA ASP A 17 -1.08 -24.63 -24.72
C ASP A 17 0.45 -24.44 -24.71
N ILE A 18 0.91 -23.23 -24.36
CA ILE A 18 2.33 -22.83 -24.41
C ILE A 18 3.12 -23.46 -23.25
N VAL A 19 2.45 -23.88 -22.17
CA VAL A 19 3.07 -24.36 -20.94
C VAL A 19 2.59 -25.78 -20.62
N ILE A 20 3.53 -26.73 -20.61
CA ILE A 20 3.27 -28.12 -20.24
C ILE A 20 3.06 -28.23 -18.73
N GLY A 21 2.01 -28.93 -18.30
CA GLY A 21 1.73 -29.19 -16.87
C GLY A 21 0.88 -28.13 -16.17
N LEU A 22 0.38 -27.12 -16.89
CA LEU A 22 -0.58 -26.18 -16.33
C LEU A 22 -1.94 -26.90 -16.14
N PRO A 23 -2.54 -26.90 -14.94
CA PRO A 23 -3.88 -27.45 -14.76
C PRO A 23 -4.85 -26.71 -15.68
N LYS A 24 -5.79 -27.43 -16.31
CA LYS A 24 -6.91 -26.82 -17.04
C LYS A 24 -7.78 -26.06 -16.04
N LEU A 25 -7.41 -24.81 -15.77
CA LEU A 25 -8.11 -23.94 -14.85
C LEU A 25 -9.47 -23.62 -15.47
N LYS A 26 -10.52 -24.27 -14.96
CA LYS A 26 -11.89 -23.83 -15.20
C LYS A 26 -11.97 -22.43 -14.60
N HIS A 27 -12.20 -21.42 -15.43
CA HIS A 27 -12.38 -20.04 -15.02
C HIS A 27 -13.43 -19.97 -13.91
N VAL A 28 -12.99 -19.92 -12.66
CA VAL A 28 -13.81 -19.45 -11.55
C VAL A 28 -13.35 -18.02 -11.34
N LYS A 29 -14.03 -17.08 -12.03
CA LYS A 29 -13.78 -15.64 -11.89
C LYS A 29 -13.86 -15.17 -10.42
N ASP A 30 -14.48 -15.98 -9.56
CA ASP A 30 -14.80 -15.65 -8.18
C ASP A 30 -13.86 -16.27 -7.14
N GLN A 31 -12.86 -17.08 -7.53
CA GLN A 31 -11.76 -17.43 -6.61
C GLN A 31 -10.72 -16.32 -6.62
N LEU A 32 -11.15 -15.14 -6.17
CA LEU A 32 -10.26 -14.06 -5.79
C LEU A 32 -9.35 -14.59 -4.69
N CYS A 33 -8.06 -14.66 -5.00
CA CYS A 33 -7.06 -14.99 -4.00
C CYS A 33 -7.09 -13.87 -2.96
N LEU A 34 -7.60 -14.15 -1.76
CA LEU A 34 -7.70 -13.18 -0.66
C LEU A 34 -6.36 -12.48 -0.39
N SER A 35 -5.23 -13.19 -0.52
CA SER A 35 -3.91 -12.57 -0.37
C SER A 35 -3.58 -11.59 -1.50
N CYS A 36 -4.02 -11.86 -2.73
CA CYS A 36 -3.84 -10.94 -3.85
C CYS A 36 -4.75 -9.73 -3.73
N GLU A 37 -5.97 -9.91 -3.24
CA GLU A 37 -6.89 -8.81 -2.99
C GLU A 37 -6.31 -7.85 -1.96
N LEU A 38 -5.87 -8.37 -0.80
CA LEU A 38 -5.25 -7.54 0.25
C LEU A 38 -3.97 -6.83 -0.20
N ILE A 39 -3.14 -7.46 -1.03
CA ILE A 39 -1.87 -6.87 -1.50
C ILE A 39 -2.10 -5.87 -2.64
N LYS A 40 -3.07 -6.14 -3.52
CA LYS A 40 -3.38 -5.29 -4.68
C LYS A 40 -4.47 -4.26 -4.39
N GLU A 41 -5.05 -4.27 -3.19
CA GLU A 41 -6.03 -3.28 -2.77
C GLU A 41 -5.37 -1.90 -2.81
N LYS A 42 -5.89 -1.04 -3.69
CA LYS A 42 -5.43 0.34 -3.76
C LYS A 42 -5.96 1.06 -2.53
N ARG A 43 -5.05 1.52 -1.66
CA ARG A 43 -5.41 2.35 -0.51
C ARG A 43 -6.28 3.52 -0.98
N SER A 44 -7.48 3.63 -0.42
CA SER A 44 -8.38 4.73 -0.76
C SER A 44 -7.74 6.06 -0.36
N SER A 45 -7.96 7.09 -1.19
CA SER A 45 -7.46 8.44 -0.90
C SER A 45 -8.24 9.05 0.26
N PHE A 46 -7.54 9.68 1.20
CA PHE A 46 -8.18 10.54 2.18
C PHE A 46 -8.86 11.74 1.51
N LYS A 47 -10.04 12.13 2.00
CA LYS A 47 -10.71 13.36 1.54
C LYS A 47 -9.84 14.57 1.88
N SER A 48 -9.58 15.41 0.88
CA SER A 48 -8.89 16.70 1.12
C SER A 48 -9.81 17.65 1.90
N LYS A 49 -9.23 18.39 2.84
CA LYS A 49 -9.93 19.53 3.46
C LYS A 49 -9.82 20.74 2.53
N ALA A 50 -10.95 21.21 2.01
CA ALA A 50 -11.00 22.32 1.05
C ALA A 50 -10.77 23.71 1.68
N VAL A 51 -10.96 23.84 3.00
CA VAL A 51 -10.82 25.12 3.71
C VAL A 51 -9.69 24.98 4.74
N PRO A 52 -8.62 25.78 4.66
CA PRO A 52 -7.66 25.87 5.75
C PRO A 52 -8.37 26.41 6.99
N SER A 53 -8.32 25.70 8.11
CA SER A 53 -9.08 26.03 9.32
C SER A 53 -8.56 27.27 10.06
N SER A 54 -7.45 27.85 9.62
CA SER A 54 -6.82 29.03 10.23
C SER A 54 -7.05 30.29 9.39
N LYS A 55 -7.87 31.22 9.91
CA LYS A 55 -8.19 32.51 9.27
C LYS A 55 -7.34 33.70 9.76
N GLY A 56 -6.45 33.52 10.74
CA GLY A 56 -5.68 34.58 11.39
C GLY A 56 -4.25 34.13 11.79
N ARG A 57 -3.39 35.11 12.12
CA ARG A 57 -2.01 34.84 12.58
C ARG A 57 -2.05 34.03 13.88
N LEU A 58 -1.27 32.95 13.95
CA LEU A 58 -1.17 32.01 15.08
C LEU A 58 -2.43 31.16 15.38
N ASN A 59 -3.43 31.13 14.51
CA ASN A 59 -4.65 30.33 14.77
C ASN A 59 -4.42 28.81 14.81
N LEU A 60 -3.31 28.32 14.24
CA LEU A 60 -2.93 26.91 14.28
C LEU A 60 -1.40 26.80 14.34
N LEU A 61 -0.89 26.19 15.40
CA LEU A 61 0.52 25.81 15.54
C LEU A 61 0.63 24.30 15.42
N HIS A 62 1.40 23.83 14.44
CA HIS A 62 1.77 22.42 14.34
C HIS A 62 3.23 22.30 14.82
N MET A 63 3.45 21.48 15.84
CA MET A 63 4.78 21.09 16.31
C MET A 63 4.90 19.59 16.14
N ASP A 64 6.04 19.12 15.63
CA ASP A 64 6.31 17.70 15.47
C ASP A 64 7.49 17.30 16.36
N LEU A 65 7.41 16.12 16.96
CA LEU A 65 8.48 15.62 17.82
C LEU A 65 9.28 14.58 17.05
N CYS A 66 10.51 14.94 16.70
CA CYS A 66 11.45 14.05 16.04
C CYS A 66 12.32 13.31 17.07
N GLY A 67 12.18 11.98 17.16
CA GLY A 67 13.03 11.13 17.99
C GLY A 67 12.41 9.77 18.32
N PRO A 68 13.11 8.85 19.02
CA PRO A 68 14.43 9.00 19.63
C PRO A 68 15.58 8.90 18.63
N MET A 69 16.48 9.88 18.66
CA MET A 69 17.74 9.87 17.93
C MET A 69 18.66 8.79 18.49
N ARG A 70 19.38 8.11 17.58
CA ARG A 70 20.37 7.09 17.95
C ARG A 70 21.47 7.68 18.83
N VAL A 71 21.89 8.90 18.53
CA VAL A 71 22.92 9.64 19.26
C VAL A 71 22.25 10.80 20.00
N ALA A 72 22.63 11.01 21.26
CA ALA A 72 22.15 12.12 22.04
C ALA A 72 22.87 13.42 21.62
N SER A 73 22.20 14.56 21.77
CA SER A 73 22.84 15.86 21.66
C SER A 73 23.94 16.02 22.72
N MET A 74 24.75 17.07 22.58
CA MET A 74 25.76 17.42 23.59
C MET A 74 25.17 17.56 25.00
N ASN A 75 23.89 17.94 25.11
CA ASN A 75 23.15 18.04 26.37
C ASN A 75 22.36 16.77 26.72
N GLY A 76 22.63 15.65 26.05
CA GLY A 76 21.99 14.35 26.33
C GLY A 76 20.57 14.19 25.76
N LYS A 77 20.04 15.16 24.99
CA LYS A 77 18.67 15.08 24.44
C LYS A 77 18.64 14.16 23.23
N LYS A 78 17.66 13.25 23.17
CA LYS A 78 17.41 12.37 22.01
C LYS A 78 16.16 12.74 21.21
N TYR A 79 15.45 13.78 21.60
CA TYR A 79 14.24 14.24 20.94
C TYR A 79 14.35 15.74 20.66
N THR A 80 13.79 16.16 19.53
CA THR A 80 13.77 17.54 19.07
C THR A 80 12.37 17.89 18.61
N LEU A 81 11.93 19.10 18.92
CA LEU A 81 10.65 19.68 18.47
C LEU A 81 10.85 20.56 17.24
#